data_AF-M7TMB3-F1
#
_entry.id   AF-M7TMB3-F1
#
_cell.length_a   1.000
_cell.length_b   1.000
_cell.length_c   1.000
_cell.angle_alpha   90.00
_cell.angle_beta   90.00
_cell.angle_gamma   90.00
#
_symmetry.space_group_name_H-M   'P 1'
#
loop_
_entity.id
_entity.type
_entity.pdbx_description
1 polymer ?
#
loop_
_entity_poly.entity_id
_entity_poly.type
_entity_poly.pdbx_seq_one_letter_code
_entity_poly.pdbx_strand_id
1 'polypeptide(L)'
;MKMGIWDNKRVEFLFSTPTTFQSQGITTTLRELLLNAGFGKSGNHTVIFSLTEPQASAVDAVKDSAISVATGDVIVVCDAGGATTDVAVMEYRSISRSEIPELRELVSVEGINVGSTNIDLAFQDLVERRLAPHDFHEDTAWSMMHLDGFQQWKHNFGYETDGVPVFKIPVPGINKYESHVDAGIECGKMCFTHIEVLLSDEPQLSVCRGLVLDRLQKIKENRHVLAGRVCSKSYGVVCGKKFDKKNPDHISGPFYKNKITGEIMVDKQIQWLIKKGQLIDPDVPIFYPFLRHLDEKSKINPLRWMEMITISDSDCPPSRLDHADCKVLSKVTSTFTLMDIDNFDIKKKWRPWYKISKEKIRVANLKLAVVIYPSDIQFQLWLNGQQYMDPNSTKVEWNEGVVTNPWPEETPINSRNGSLAAISEHRDRFG
;
A
#
# COMPACT_ATOMS: atom_id res chain seq x y z
N MET A 1 -20.65 28.45 11.91
CA MET A 1 -21.11 27.75 13.12
C MET A 1 -19.85 27.26 13.85
N LYS A 2 -19.42 27.91 14.94
CA LYS A 2 -18.31 27.38 15.76
C LYS A 2 -18.87 26.17 16.51
N MET A 3 -18.46 24.96 16.16
CA MET A 3 -18.77 23.77 16.97
C MET A 3 -18.36 24.07 18.41
N GLY A 4 -19.27 23.86 19.37
CA GLY A 4 -19.06 24.20 20.78
C GLY A 4 -17.92 23.40 21.43
N ILE A 5 -17.72 23.57 22.74
CA ILE A 5 -16.67 22.85 23.49
C ILE A 5 -17.15 21.40 23.71
N TRP A 6 -16.64 20.45 22.89
CA TRP A 6 -17.00 19.01 23.00
C TRP A 6 -16.26 18.30 24.14
N ASP A 7 -15.19 18.90 24.66
CA ASP A 7 -14.27 18.25 25.61
C ASP A 7 -14.96 17.77 26.89
N ASN A 8 -16.00 18.47 27.33
CA ASN A 8 -16.73 18.15 28.55
C ASN A 8 -17.95 17.22 28.30
N LYS A 9 -18.27 16.92 27.04
CA LYS A 9 -19.39 16.05 26.67
C LYS A 9 -18.98 14.59 26.70
N ARG A 10 -19.93 13.70 26.99
CA ARG A 10 -19.77 12.28 26.69
C ARG A 10 -19.94 12.09 25.19
N VAL A 11 -18.91 11.58 24.53
CA VAL A 11 -18.90 11.38 23.08
C VAL A 11 -18.37 9.98 22.80
N GLU A 12 -19.10 9.20 22.02
CA GLU A 12 -18.68 7.87 21.60
C GLU A 12 -18.39 7.92 20.11
N PHE A 13 -17.14 7.63 19.74
CA PHE A 13 -16.72 7.53 18.35
C PHE A 13 -16.72 6.06 17.94
N LEU A 14 -17.63 5.70 17.05
CA LEU A 14 -17.74 4.36 16.49
C LEU A 14 -17.09 4.34 15.11
N PHE A 15 -16.10 3.47 14.93
CA PHE A 15 -15.43 3.25 13.66
C PHE A 15 -15.75 1.84 13.16
N SER A 16 -16.20 1.74 11.92
CA SER A 16 -16.23 0.48 11.19
C SER A 16 -14.84 0.18 10.62
N THR A 17 -14.52 -1.10 10.45
CA THR A 17 -13.23 -1.53 9.89
C THR A 17 -13.39 -2.54 8.75
N PRO A 18 -12.43 -2.64 7.82
CA PRO A 18 -12.45 -3.71 6.82
C PRO A 18 -12.49 -5.10 7.46
N THR A 19 -13.06 -6.09 6.75
CA THR A 19 -13.12 -7.50 7.20
C THR A 19 -11.74 -8.12 7.45
N THR A 20 -10.71 -7.59 6.80
CA THR A 20 -9.31 -8.03 6.92
C THR A 20 -8.58 -7.47 8.15
N PHE A 21 -9.14 -6.49 8.87
CA PHE A 21 -8.49 -5.82 10.01
C PHE A 21 -8.61 -6.66 11.31
N GLN A 22 -8.24 -7.94 11.23
CA GLN A 22 -8.44 -8.91 12.33
C GLN A 22 -7.29 -8.96 13.34
N SER A 23 -6.16 -8.29 13.06
CA SER A 23 -5.00 -8.35 13.96
C SER A 23 -5.06 -7.31 15.08
N GLN A 24 -4.64 -7.73 16.28
CA GLN A 24 -4.50 -6.83 17.43
C GLN A 24 -3.50 -5.70 17.16
N GLY A 25 -2.48 -5.94 16.32
CA GLY A 25 -1.50 -4.93 15.92
C GLY A 25 -2.14 -3.79 15.13
N ILE A 26 -2.90 -4.11 14.08
CA ILE A 26 -3.59 -3.11 13.24
C ILE A 26 -4.58 -2.28 14.08
N THR A 27 -5.39 -2.93 14.92
CA THR A 27 -6.39 -2.23 15.75
C THR A 27 -5.74 -1.35 16.82
N THR A 28 -4.56 -1.72 17.33
CA THR A 28 -3.81 -0.89 18.28
C THR A 28 -3.23 0.34 17.58
N THR A 29 -2.55 0.17 16.45
CA THR A 29 -1.99 1.29 15.67
C THR A 29 -3.09 2.24 15.19
N LEU A 30 -4.23 1.72 14.71
CA LEU A 30 -5.36 2.55 14.31
C LEU A 30 -5.90 3.37 15.50
N ARG A 31 -5.96 2.77 16.71
CA ARG A 31 -6.39 3.50 17.91
C ARG A 31 -5.44 4.65 18.23
N GLU A 32 -4.13 4.43 18.15
CA GLU A 32 -3.12 5.46 18.38
C GLU A 32 -3.27 6.62 17.38
N LEU A 33 -3.43 6.31 16.10
CA LEU A 33 -3.66 7.31 15.04
C LEU A 33 -4.92 8.14 15.31
N LEU A 34 -6.02 7.51 15.71
CA LEU A 34 -7.27 8.20 16.03
C LEU A 34 -7.11 9.13 17.25
N LEU A 35 -6.42 8.68 18.29
CA LEU A 35 -6.09 9.50 19.46
C LEU A 35 -5.23 10.71 19.07
N ASN A 36 -4.22 10.49 18.22
CA ASN A 36 -3.34 11.54 17.70
C ASN A 36 -4.11 12.57 16.84
N ALA A 37 -5.10 12.11 16.07
CA ALA A 37 -6.01 12.97 15.31
C ALA A 37 -7.03 13.71 16.20
N GLY A 38 -7.12 13.39 17.49
CA GLY A 38 -7.94 14.07 18.48
C GLY A 38 -9.23 13.35 18.86
N PHE A 39 -9.53 12.20 18.27
CA PHE A 39 -10.66 11.36 18.68
C PHE A 39 -10.38 10.73 20.04
N GLY A 40 -11.33 10.76 20.98
CA GLY A 40 -11.11 10.12 22.30
C GLY A 40 -10.16 10.86 23.24
N LYS A 41 -9.72 12.09 22.89
CA LYS A 41 -8.69 12.82 23.65
C LYS A 41 -9.17 13.33 25.01
N SER A 42 -10.45 13.59 25.16
CA SER A 42 -11.05 14.04 26.42
C SER A 42 -11.47 12.84 27.28
N GLY A 43 -11.39 12.96 28.61
CA GLY A 43 -11.67 11.83 29.52
C GLY A 43 -13.10 11.28 29.47
N ASN A 44 -14.05 12.03 28.90
CA ASN A 44 -15.43 11.60 28.69
C ASN A 44 -15.68 11.04 27.28
N HIS A 45 -14.66 10.94 26.44
CA HIS A 45 -14.77 10.41 25.09
C HIS A 45 -14.33 8.95 25.05
N THR A 46 -14.92 8.17 24.15
CA THR A 46 -14.54 6.77 23.91
C THR A 46 -14.35 6.53 22.42
N VAL A 47 -13.43 5.65 22.07
CA VAL A 47 -13.18 5.19 20.70
C VAL A 47 -13.40 3.69 20.65
N ILE A 48 -14.39 3.28 19.86
CA ILE A 48 -14.84 1.89 19.75
C ILE A 48 -14.71 1.46 18.30
N PHE A 49 -13.94 0.39 18.07
CA PHE A 49 -14.02 -0.39 16.83
C PHE A 49 -15.14 -1.38 17.02
N SER A 50 -16.20 -1.25 16.22
CA SER A 50 -17.43 -2.01 16.41
C SER A 50 -17.58 -3.04 15.29
N LEU A 51 -18.39 -2.71 14.29
CA LEU A 51 -18.74 -3.59 13.18
C LEU A 51 -17.69 -3.51 12.07
N THR A 52 -17.62 -4.55 11.23
CA THR A 52 -16.94 -4.39 9.94
C THR A 52 -17.73 -3.42 9.05
N GLU A 53 -17.09 -2.85 8.03
CA GLU A 53 -17.74 -2.00 7.02
C GLU A 53 -19.03 -2.65 6.45
N PRO A 54 -19.01 -3.88 5.90
CA PRO A 54 -20.22 -4.47 5.34
C PRO A 54 -21.26 -4.84 6.42
N GLN A 55 -20.86 -5.09 7.66
CA GLN A 55 -21.79 -5.28 8.78
C GLN A 55 -22.46 -3.96 9.18
N ALA A 56 -21.72 -2.85 9.20
CA ALA A 56 -22.28 -1.52 9.46
C ALA A 56 -23.28 -1.13 8.36
N SER A 57 -22.92 -1.37 7.09
CA SER A 57 -23.80 -1.20 5.94
C SER A 57 -25.07 -2.07 6.05
N ALA A 58 -24.95 -3.29 6.61
CA ALA A 58 -26.12 -4.15 6.87
C ALA A 58 -27.04 -3.62 7.98
N VAL A 59 -26.48 -3.06 9.06
CA VAL A 59 -27.29 -2.42 10.10
C VAL A 59 -28.04 -1.23 9.53
N ASP A 60 -27.38 -0.38 8.75
CA ASP A 60 -27.99 0.80 8.12
C ASP A 60 -29.10 0.41 7.14
N ALA A 61 -28.80 -0.53 6.24
CA ALA A 61 -29.75 -1.03 5.25
C ALA A 61 -31.02 -1.58 5.90
N VAL A 62 -30.90 -2.33 7.00
CA VAL A 62 -32.07 -2.91 7.71
C VAL A 62 -32.84 -1.88 8.52
N LYS A 63 -32.15 -0.87 9.06
CA LYS A 63 -32.77 0.17 9.87
C LYS A 63 -33.66 1.08 9.04
N ASP A 64 -33.21 1.47 7.86
CA ASP A 64 -33.92 2.38 6.95
C ASP A 64 -34.59 1.67 5.75
N SER A 65 -34.61 0.33 5.70
CA SER A 65 -35.26 -0.36 4.57
C SER A 65 -36.77 -0.16 4.55
N ALA A 66 -37.28 0.26 3.39
CA ALA A 66 -38.68 0.14 3.02
C ALA A 66 -39.16 -1.33 2.93
N ILE A 67 -38.21 -2.28 2.86
CA ILE A 67 -38.44 -3.72 2.81
C ILE A 67 -38.72 -4.24 4.22
N SER A 68 -39.79 -5.04 4.37
CA SER A 68 -40.07 -5.74 5.63
C SER A 68 -39.17 -6.95 5.79
N VAL A 69 -38.42 -7.02 6.88
CA VAL A 69 -37.56 -8.15 7.25
C VAL A 69 -38.15 -8.86 8.47
N ALA A 70 -38.25 -10.18 8.42
CA ALA A 70 -38.75 -11.02 9.49
C ALA A 70 -37.62 -11.80 10.18
N THR A 71 -37.86 -12.23 11.42
CA THR A 71 -36.92 -13.09 12.16
C THR A 71 -36.64 -14.38 11.38
N GLY A 72 -35.37 -14.69 11.17
CA GLY A 72 -34.90 -15.84 10.40
C GLY A 72 -34.60 -15.51 8.93
N ASP A 73 -34.96 -14.32 8.44
CA ASP A 73 -34.62 -13.90 7.09
C ASP A 73 -33.11 -13.74 6.92
N VAL A 74 -32.63 -14.06 5.72
CA VAL A 74 -31.22 -13.90 5.34
C VAL A 74 -31.09 -12.70 4.41
N ILE A 75 -30.18 -11.80 4.78
CA ILE A 75 -29.92 -10.55 4.10
C ILE A 75 -28.52 -10.62 3.51
N VAL A 76 -28.40 -10.27 2.23
CA VAL A 76 -27.12 -10.11 1.56
C VAL A 76 -26.94 -8.63 1.28
N VAL A 77 -25.86 -8.05 1.81
CA VAL A 77 -25.47 -6.68 1.54
C VAL A 77 -24.23 -6.68 0.68
N CYS A 78 -24.30 -5.97 -0.44
CA CYS A 78 -23.19 -5.74 -1.35
C CYS A 78 -22.73 -4.29 -1.20
N ASP A 79 -21.61 -4.09 -0.52
CA ASP A 79 -20.96 -2.80 -0.35
C ASP A 79 -19.94 -2.60 -1.47
N ALA A 80 -20.38 -2.01 -2.58
CA ALA A 80 -19.55 -1.79 -3.77
C ALA A 80 -18.88 -0.40 -3.72
N GLY A 81 -17.64 -0.38 -3.22
CA GLY A 81 -16.86 0.84 -3.06
C GLY A 81 -16.06 1.26 -4.29
N GLY A 82 -14.99 2.02 -4.04
CA GLY A 82 -14.07 2.48 -5.09
C GLY A 82 -13.12 1.38 -5.58
N ALA A 83 -12.34 0.83 -4.66
CA ALA A 83 -11.32 -0.18 -4.97
C ALA A 83 -11.75 -1.62 -4.59
N THR A 84 -12.67 -1.75 -3.63
CA THR A 84 -13.14 -3.04 -3.12
C THR A 84 -14.65 -3.12 -3.17
N THR A 85 -15.14 -4.34 -3.29
CA THR A 85 -16.55 -4.68 -3.10
C THR A 85 -16.60 -5.73 -2.02
N ASP A 86 -17.26 -5.41 -0.92
CA ASP A 86 -17.41 -6.26 0.25
C ASP A 86 -18.83 -6.80 0.33
N VAL A 87 -18.99 -8.01 0.87
CA VAL A 87 -20.30 -8.65 0.99
C VAL A 87 -20.49 -9.13 2.41
N ALA A 88 -21.66 -8.82 2.99
CA ALA A 88 -22.08 -9.41 4.26
C ALA A 88 -23.32 -10.27 4.06
N VAL A 89 -23.33 -11.45 4.68
CA VAL A 89 -24.49 -12.34 4.72
C VAL A 89 -24.94 -12.46 6.17
N MET A 90 -26.08 -11.85 6.47
CA MET A 90 -26.59 -11.68 7.83
C MET A 90 -27.95 -12.34 7.99
N GLU A 91 -28.15 -13.08 9.08
CA GLU A 91 -29.46 -13.53 9.53
C GLU A 91 -30.07 -12.47 10.45
N TYR A 92 -31.30 -12.04 10.14
CA TYR A 92 -32.06 -11.14 11.00
C TYR A 92 -32.66 -11.90 12.17
N ARG A 93 -32.33 -11.49 13.40
CA ARG A 93 -32.75 -12.18 14.63
C ARG A 93 -33.70 -11.39 15.53
N SER A 94 -33.93 -10.12 15.22
CA SER A 94 -34.84 -9.31 16.02
C SER A 94 -36.25 -9.90 16.00
N ILE A 95 -36.85 -10.07 17.17
CA ILE A 95 -38.19 -10.67 17.35
C ILE A 95 -39.30 -9.63 17.11
N SER A 96 -38.98 -8.34 17.25
CA SER A 96 -39.84 -7.21 16.92
C SER A 96 -39.03 -6.16 16.16
N ARG A 97 -39.70 -5.25 15.45
CA ARG A 97 -39.07 -4.06 14.86
C ARG A 97 -38.53 -3.16 15.99
N SER A 98 -37.30 -3.43 16.39
CA SER A 98 -36.53 -2.70 17.41
C SER A 98 -35.80 -1.54 16.74
N GLU A 99 -35.52 -0.46 17.48
CA GLU A 99 -34.63 0.62 17.01
C GLU A 99 -33.19 0.12 16.74
N ILE A 100 -32.82 -1.03 17.32
CA ILE A 100 -31.51 -1.67 17.18
C ILE A 100 -31.74 -3.08 16.63
N PRO A 101 -31.43 -3.34 15.35
CA PRO A 101 -31.60 -4.66 14.76
C PRO A 101 -30.53 -5.63 15.27
N GLU A 102 -30.95 -6.83 15.67
CA GLU A 102 -30.06 -7.95 15.92
C GLU A 102 -29.77 -8.70 14.62
N LEU A 103 -28.50 -8.69 14.21
CA LEU A 103 -28.00 -9.39 13.03
C LEU A 103 -26.94 -10.39 13.45
N ARG A 104 -27.00 -11.60 12.89
CA ARG A 104 -25.95 -12.60 13.04
C ARG A 104 -25.28 -12.87 11.69
N GLU A 105 -23.97 -12.67 11.63
CA GLU A 105 -23.19 -13.06 10.46
C GLU A 105 -23.25 -14.59 10.27
N LEU A 106 -23.63 -15.02 9.07
CA LEU A 106 -23.71 -16.43 8.71
C LEU A 106 -22.38 -16.94 8.15
N VAL A 107 -21.71 -16.11 7.37
CA VAL A 107 -20.43 -16.43 6.73
C VAL A 107 -19.63 -15.15 6.58
N SER A 108 -18.36 -15.21 6.99
CA SER A 108 -17.39 -14.16 6.68
C SER A 108 -17.00 -14.28 5.21
N VAL A 109 -17.21 -13.21 4.45
CA VAL A 109 -16.80 -13.11 3.05
C VAL A 109 -15.69 -12.07 2.97
N GLU A 110 -14.54 -12.45 2.41
CA GLU A 110 -13.48 -11.49 2.12
C GLU A 110 -13.91 -10.61 0.94
N GLY A 111 -13.67 -9.31 1.06
CA GLY A 111 -13.90 -8.38 -0.04
C GLY A 111 -13.09 -8.74 -1.28
N ILE A 112 -13.65 -8.45 -2.46
CA ILE A 112 -12.96 -8.61 -3.73
C ILE A 112 -12.40 -7.27 -4.21
N ASN A 113 -11.30 -7.32 -4.97
CA ASN A 113 -10.61 -6.14 -5.52
C ASN A 113 -11.32 -5.55 -6.75
N VAL A 114 -12.60 -5.21 -6.60
CA VAL A 114 -13.44 -4.71 -7.69
C VAL A 114 -14.23 -3.54 -7.16
N GLY A 115 -14.31 -2.45 -7.91
CA GLY A 115 -15.15 -1.32 -7.53
C GLY A 115 -15.24 -0.29 -8.65
N SER A 116 -15.74 0.90 -8.32
CA SER A 116 -15.95 1.97 -9.31
C SER A 116 -14.67 2.46 -10.00
N THR A 117 -13.48 2.19 -9.45
CA THR A 117 -12.21 2.43 -10.15
C THR A 117 -12.14 1.69 -11.49
N ASN A 118 -12.77 0.52 -11.63
CA ASN A 118 -12.80 -0.20 -12.91
C ASN A 118 -13.59 0.57 -14.00
N ILE A 119 -14.55 1.40 -13.60
CA ILE A 119 -15.27 2.29 -14.52
C ILE A 119 -14.33 3.41 -15.00
N ASP A 120 -13.52 3.95 -14.08
CA ASP A 120 -12.49 4.95 -14.41
C ASP A 120 -11.48 4.40 -15.42
N LEU A 121 -11.03 3.15 -15.22
CA LEU A 121 -10.10 2.48 -16.14
C LEU A 121 -10.71 2.16 -17.50
N ALA A 122 -11.95 1.68 -17.53
CA ALA A 122 -12.65 1.46 -18.78
C ALA A 122 -12.81 2.77 -19.58
N PHE A 123 -13.00 3.89 -18.88
CA PHE A 123 -13.00 5.21 -19.48
C PHE A 123 -11.61 5.65 -19.95
N GLN A 124 -10.56 5.43 -19.17
CA GLN A 124 -9.17 5.66 -19.59
C GLN A 124 -8.87 4.90 -20.89
N ASP A 125 -9.14 3.59 -20.92
CA ASP A 125 -8.95 2.75 -22.11
C ASP A 125 -9.72 3.28 -23.34
N LEU A 126 -10.96 3.74 -23.14
CA LEU A 126 -11.77 4.33 -24.20
C LEU A 126 -11.10 5.59 -24.77
N VAL A 127 -10.57 6.45 -23.90
CA VAL A 127 -9.85 7.66 -24.30
C VAL A 127 -8.53 7.29 -24.99
N GLU A 128 -7.74 6.39 -24.43
CA GLU A 128 -6.47 5.93 -25.03
C GLU A 128 -6.66 5.42 -26.45
N ARG A 129 -7.70 4.61 -26.70
CA ARG A 129 -8.00 4.12 -28.06
C ARG A 129 -8.34 5.24 -29.04
N ARG A 130 -9.02 6.29 -28.58
CA ARG A 130 -9.35 7.47 -29.42
C ARG A 130 -8.14 8.35 -29.67
N LEU A 131 -7.22 8.42 -28.71
CA LEU A 131 -6.00 9.23 -28.81
C LEU A 131 -4.84 8.50 -29.53
N ALA A 132 -4.84 7.17 -29.57
CA ALA A 132 -3.76 6.35 -30.14
C ALA A 132 -3.30 6.74 -31.56
N PRO A 133 -4.17 7.24 -32.47
CA PRO A 133 -3.75 7.71 -33.80
C PRO A 133 -3.01 9.05 -33.80
N HIS A 134 -2.90 9.74 -32.65
CA HIS A 134 -2.46 11.11 -32.52
C HIS A 134 -1.30 11.24 -31.52
N ASP A 135 -0.54 12.32 -31.62
CA ASP A 135 0.63 12.61 -30.76
C ASP A 135 0.21 13.34 -29.47
N PHE A 136 -0.41 12.59 -28.55
CA PHE A 136 -0.78 13.09 -27.22
C PHE A 136 0.17 12.56 -26.14
N HIS A 137 0.24 13.29 -25.03
CA HIS A 137 1.00 12.84 -23.87
C HIS A 137 0.41 11.53 -23.31
N GLU A 138 1.27 10.61 -22.88
CA GLU A 138 0.85 9.29 -22.38
C GLU A 138 -0.16 9.37 -21.23
N ASP A 139 0.01 10.37 -20.34
CA ASP A 139 -0.88 10.60 -19.20
C ASP A 139 -2.20 11.34 -19.54
N THR A 140 -2.47 11.71 -20.80
CA THR A 140 -3.66 12.50 -21.15
C THR A 140 -4.95 11.76 -20.77
N ALA A 141 -5.06 10.47 -21.08
CA ALA A 141 -6.23 9.66 -20.76
C ALA A 141 -6.40 9.46 -19.25
N TRP A 142 -5.32 9.15 -18.55
CA TRP A 142 -5.28 9.03 -17.09
C TRP A 142 -5.69 10.34 -16.40
N SER A 143 -5.27 11.48 -16.93
CA SER A 143 -5.69 12.79 -16.43
C SER A 143 -7.18 13.02 -16.64
N MET A 144 -7.70 12.64 -17.81
CA MET A 144 -9.11 12.81 -18.15
C MET A 144 -10.05 12.00 -17.25
N MET A 145 -9.68 10.79 -16.82
CA MET A 145 -10.52 10.01 -15.89
C MET A 145 -10.59 10.63 -14.48
N HIS A 146 -9.67 11.53 -14.11
CA HIS A 146 -9.72 12.22 -12.81
C HIS A 146 -10.40 13.60 -12.87
N LEU A 147 -10.84 14.05 -14.05
CA LEU A 147 -11.50 15.35 -14.18
C LEU A 147 -12.91 15.33 -13.59
N ASP A 148 -13.28 16.44 -12.94
CA ASP A 148 -14.61 16.66 -12.36
C ASP A 148 -15.74 16.36 -13.36
N GLY A 149 -15.55 16.70 -14.63
CA GLY A 149 -16.54 16.46 -15.69
C GLY A 149 -16.85 14.98 -15.87
N PHE A 150 -15.84 14.10 -15.82
CA PHE A 150 -16.05 12.66 -15.89
C PHE A 150 -16.61 12.10 -14.58
N GLN A 151 -16.04 12.50 -13.44
CA GLN A 151 -16.46 12.00 -12.13
C GLN A 151 -17.92 12.38 -11.81
N GLN A 152 -18.35 13.61 -12.14
CA GLN A 152 -19.75 14.01 -12.01
C GLN A 152 -20.68 13.21 -12.92
N TRP A 153 -20.27 12.99 -14.18
CA TRP A 153 -21.04 12.15 -15.10
C TRP A 153 -21.19 10.72 -14.56
N LYS A 154 -20.10 10.12 -14.06
CA LYS A 154 -20.09 8.79 -13.44
C LYS A 154 -21.04 8.72 -12.24
N HIS A 155 -20.99 9.70 -11.34
CA HIS A 155 -21.79 9.71 -10.11
C HIS A 155 -23.29 9.96 -10.36
N ASN A 156 -23.64 10.72 -11.40
CA ASN A 156 -25.03 11.04 -11.74
C ASN A 156 -25.64 10.06 -12.75
N PHE A 157 -24.85 9.11 -13.26
CA PHE A 157 -25.31 8.14 -14.24
C PHE A 157 -26.51 7.34 -13.69
N GLY A 158 -27.63 7.37 -14.42
CA GLY A 158 -28.88 6.70 -14.02
C GLY A 158 -29.83 7.52 -13.14
N TYR A 159 -29.43 8.71 -12.65
CA TYR A 159 -30.29 9.58 -11.82
C TYR A 159 -30.98 10.73 -12.60
N GLU A 160 -30.62 10.97 -13.86
CA GLU A 160 -31.24 12.02 -14.68
C GLU A 160 -32.26 11.49 -15.71
N THR A 161 -33.43 12.11 -15.68
CA THR A 161 -34.42 12.20 -16.77
C THR A 161 -33.92 13.17 -17.84
N ASP A 162 -33.71 12.67 -19.07
CA ASP A 162 -33.56 13.40 -20.35
C ASP A 162 -32.51 14.54 -20.48
N GLY A 163 -31.57 14.39 -21.44
CA GLY A 163 -31.40 15.49 -22.41
C GLY A 163 -30.01 15.90 -22.91
N VAL A 164 -28.88 15.37 -22.43
CA VAL A 164 -27.57 15.73 -23.02
C VAL A 164 -27.05 14.58 -23.90
N PRO A 165 -27.30 14.60 -25.22
CA PRO A 165 -26.88 13.54 -26.13
C PRO A 165 -25.37 13.44 -26.29
N VAL A 166 -24.61 14.45 -25.84
CA VAL A 166 -23.15 14.50 -25.93
C VAL A 166 -22.58 15.11 -24.67
N PHE A 167 -21.93 14.31 -23.82
CA PHE A 167 -21.16 14.86 -22.71
C PHE A 167 -19.72 15.15 -23.18
N LYS A 168 -19.14 16.27 -22.73
CA LYS A 168 -17.88 16.81 -23.24
C LYS A 168 -16.85 16.96 -22.11
N ILE A 169 -15.68 16.35 -22.26
CA ILE A 169 -14.57 16.46 -21.31
C ILE A 169 -13.41 17.25 -21.93
N PRO A 170 -12.86 18.29 -21.27
CA PRO A 170 -11.64 18.96 -21.73
C PRO A 170 -10.47 18.00 -21.87
N VAL A 171 -9.71 18.11 -22.96
CA VAL A 171 -8.49 17.31 -23.16
C VAL A 171 -7.28 18.12 -22.68
N PRO A 172 -6.55 17.66 -21.65
CA PRO A 172 -5.36 18.34 -21.15
C PRO A 172 -4.32 18.56 -22.26
N GLY A 173 -3.68 19.73 -22.26
CA GLY A 173 -2.62 20.07 -23.22
C GLY A 173 -3.11 20.54 -24.60
N ILE A 174 -4.41 20.50 -24.88
CA ILE A 174 -4.99 20.97 -26.14
C ILE A 174 -5.54 22.40 -26.03
N ASN A 175 -5.38 23.19 -27.08
CA ASN A 175 -6.01 24.51 -27.19
C ASN A 175 -7.55 24.40 -27.38
N LYS A 176 -8.32 25.30 -26.75
CA LYS A 176 -9.79 25.41 -26.92
C LYS A 176 -10.31 25.62 -28.35
N TYR A 177 -9.43 25.88 -29.32
CA TYR A 177 -9.81 26.02 -30.74
C TYR A 177 -9.42 24.81 -31.60
N GLU A 178 -8.68 23.85 -31.03
CA GLU A 178 -8.18 22.68 -31.74
C GLU A 178 -9.22 21.55 -31.73
N SER A 179 -9.35 20.85 -32.85
CA SER A 179 -10.34 19.77 -33.04
C SER A 179 -9.70 18.61 -33.78
N HIS A 180 -10.01 17.39 -33.35
CA HIS A 180 -9.54 16.14 -33.95
C HIS A 180 -10.77 15.25 -34.17
N VAL A 181 -11.31 15.26 -35.39
CA VAL A 181 -12.58 14.60 -35.72
C VAL A 181 -12.52 13.10 -35.41
N ASP A 182 -11.41 12.45 -35.77
CA ASP A 182 -11.22 10.99 -35.60
C ASP A 182 -11.14 10.57 -34.12
N ALA A 183 -10.62 11.44 -33.25
CA ALA A 183 -10.61 11.25 -31.80
C ALA A 183 -11.91 11.73 -31.11
N GLY A 184 -12.85 12.30 -31.87
CA GLY A 184 -14.08 12.91 -31.35
C GLY A 184 -13.82 14.18 -30.52
N ILE A 185 -12.76 14.94 -30.83
CA ILE A 185 -12.40 16.18 -30.12
C ILE A 185 -12.91 17.39 -30.90
N GLU A 186 -13.70 18.23 -30.23
CA GLU A 186 -14.20 19.51 -30.73
C GLU A 186 -13.84 20.63 -29.76
N CYS A 187 -13.20 21.69 -30.25
CA CYS A 187 -12.85 22.88 -29.47
C CYS A 187 -12.12 22.53 -28.14
N GLY A 188 -11.12 21.67 -28.22
CA GLY A 188 -10.31 21.19 -27.09
C GLY A 188 -11.05 20.27 -26.12
N LYS A 189 -12.23 19.75 -26.48
CA LYS A 189 -13.01 18.84 -25.64
C LYS A 189 -13.35 17.55 -26.39
N MET A 190 -13.11 16.40 -25.77
CA MET A 190 -13.55 15.12 -26.29
C MET A 190 -15.06 14.96 -26.05
N CYS A 191 -15.77 14.60 -27.10
CA CYS A 191 -17.21 14.43 -27.14
C CYS A 191 -17.57 12.95 -27.04
N PHE A 192 -18.52 12.62 -26.18
CA PHE A 192 -19.00 11.26 -25.97
C PHE A 192 -20.50 11.23 -26.17
N THR A 193 -20.92 10.57 -27.25
CA THR A 193 -22.32 10.48 -27.71
C THR A 193 -23.06 9.26 -27.18
N HIS A 194 -22.32 8.19 -26.88
CA HIS A 194 -22.81 6.94 -26.31
C HIS A 194 -21.70 6.33 -25.46
N ILE A 195 -21.88 6.32 -24.14
CA ILE A 195 -21.20 5.35 -23.28
C ILE A 195 -22.24 4.28 -22.95
N GLU A 196 -22.00 3.07 -23.44
CA GLU A 196 -22.81 1.91 -23.08
C GLU A 196 -22.34 1.38 -21.73
N VAL A 197 -23.18 1.56 -20.72
CA VAL A 197 -23.00 0.91 -19.41
C VAL A 197 -23.89 -0.32 -19.41
N LEU A 198 -23.29 -1.49 -19.14
CA LEU A 198 -24.06 -2.72 -18.99
C LEU A 198 -24.91 -2.61 -17.72
N LEU A 199 -26.21 -2.40 -17.90
CA LEU A 199 -27.17 -2.43 -16.82
C LEU A 199 -27.61 -3.87 -16.58
N SER A 200 -27.75 -4.22 -15.30
CA SER A 200 -28.35 -5.48 -14.88
C SER A 200 -29.77 -5.21 -14.42
N ASP A 201 -30.75 -5.87 -15.04
CA ASP A 201 -32.16 -5.80 -14.61
C ASP A 201 -32.34 -6.31 -13.17
N GLU A 202 -31.52 -7.28 -12.76
CA GLU A 202 -31.53 -7.89 -11.42
C GLU A 202 -30.14 -7.75 -10.77
N PRO A 203 -29.76 -6.56 -10.27
CA PRO A 203 -28.40 -6.30 -9.79
C PRO A 203 -28.01 -7.22 -8.61
N GLN A 204 -28.96 -7.54 -7.72
CA GLN A 204 -28.71 -8.46 -6.61
C GLN A 204 -28.35 -9.86 -7.12
N LEU A 205 -29.04 -10.35 -8.15
CA LEU A 205 -28.77 -11.66 -8.74
C LEU A 205 -27.42 -11.68 -9.46
N SER A 206 -27.05 -10.58 -10.13
CA SER A 206 -25.76 -10.44 -10.81
C SER A 206 -24.60 -10.47 -9.81
N VAL A 207 -24.70 -9.79 -8.67
CA VAL A 207 -23.71 -9.88 -7.59
C VAL A 207 -23.58 -11.31 -7.08
N CYS A 208 -24.70 -11.94 -6.70
CA CYS A 208 -24.70 -13.32 -6.19
C CYS A 208 -24.09 -14.32 -7.18
N ARG A 209 -24.46 -14.21 -8.47
CA ARG A 209 -23.88 -15.04 -9.54
C ARG A 209 -22.38 -14.77 -9.70
N GLY A 210 -21.97 -13.52 -9.68
CA GLY A 210 -20.57 -13.11 -9.77
C GLY A 210 -19.72 -13.73 -8.66
N LEU A 211 -20.17 -13.63 -7.40
CA LEU A 211 -19.48 -14.23 -6.25
C LEU A 211 -19.35 -15.75 -6.37
N VAL A 212 -20.41 -16.43 -6.82
CA VAL A 212 -20.39 -17.89 -7.03
C VAL A 212 -19.42 -18.26 -8.15
N LEU A 213 -19.46 -17.53 -9.28
CA LEU A 213 -18.57 -17.75 -10.42
C LEU A 213 -17.10 -17.51 -10.04
N ASP A 214 -16.81 -16.43 -9.33
CA ASP A 214 -15.45 -16.13 -8.85
C ASP A 214 -14.94 -17.24 -7.92
N ARG A 215 -15.78 -17.70 -6.98
CA ARG A 215 -15.40 -18.79 -6.09
C ARG A 215 -15.16 -20.10 -6.83
N LEU A 216 -16.01 -20.42 -7.82
CA LEU A 216 -15.84 -21.61 -8.66
C LEU A 216 -14.55 -21.54 -9.49
N GLN A 217 -14.21 -20.38 -10.06
CA GLN A 217 -12.97 -20.19 -10.80
C GLN A 217 -11.75 -20.29 -9.89
N LYS A 218 -11.80 -19.69 -8.69
CA LYS A 218 -10.71 -19.81 -7.71
C LYS A 218 -10.46 -21.26 -7.33
N ILE A 219 -11.51 -22.07 -7.17
CA ILE A 219 -11.38 -23.51 -6.87
C ILE A 219 -10.77 -24.28 -8.06
N LYS A 220 -11.16 -23.97 -9.29
CA LYS A 220 -10.73 -24.70 -10.48
C LYS A 220 -9.34 -24.31 -10.98
N GLU A 221 -9.01 -23.02 -10.93
CA GLU A 221 -7.88 -22.42 -11.64
C GLU A 221 -6.94 -21.62 -10.71
N ASN A 222 -7.30 -21.48 -9.43
CA ASN A 222 -6.59 -20.66 -8.45
C ASN A 222 -6.42 -19.19 -8.85
N ARG A 223 -7.36 -18.66 -9.65
CA ARG A 223 -7.40 -17.27 -10.11
C ARG A 223 -8.77 -16.65 -9.89
N HIS A 224 -8.81 -15.34 -9.65
CA HIS A 224 -10.04 -14.57 -9.66
C HIS A 224 -10.54 -14.30 -11.09
N VAL A 225 -11.85 -14.09 -11.26
CA VAL A 225 -12.46 -13.70 -12.55
C VAL A 225 -11.90 -12.35 -13.02
N LEU A 226 -11.69 -11.42 -12.07
CA LEU A 226 -11.11 -10.10 -12.32
C LEU A 226 -9.69 -10.06 -11.72
N ALA A 227 -8.69 -10.16 -12.59
CA ALA A 227 -7.28 -10.26 -12.20
C ALA A 227 -6.54 -8.91 -12.19
N GLY A 228 -7.15 -7.81 -12.61
CA GLY A 228 -6.47 -6.51 -12.71
C GLY A 228 -6.82 -5.58 -11.55
N ARG A 229 -5.82 -5.13 -10.78
CA ARG A 229 -5.96 -4.07 -9.77
C ARG A 229 -5.14 -2.85 -10.17
N VAL A 230 -5.72 -1.66 -10.04
CA VAL A 230 -4.95 -0.42 -10.16
C VAL A 230 -4.54 0.10 -8.80
N CYS A 231 -3.25 0.33 -8.64
CA CYS A 231 -2.70 0.84 -7.40
C CYS A 231 -2.99 2.34 -7.25
N SER A 232 -3.62 2.73 -6.15
CA SER A 232 -3.96 4.12 -5.84
C SER A 232 -2.76 4.94 -5.36
N LYS A 233 -1.63 4.28 -5.08
CA LYS A 233 -0.42 4.82 -4.47
C LYS A 233 0.81 4.14 -5.06
N SER A 234 1.95 4.84 -5.03
CA SER A 234 3.24 4.27 -5.38
C SER A 234 3.90 3.66 -4.13
N TYR A 235 4.44 2.44 -4.25
CA TYR A 235 5.15 1.74 -3.18
C TYR A 235 6.57 1.39 -3.63
N GLY A 236 7.55 1.75 -2.81
CA GLY A 236 8.97 1.57 -3.13
C GLY A 236 9.78 1.12 -1.94
N VAL A 237 10.99 0.64 -2.24
CA VAL A 237 12.01 0.28 -1.24
C VAL A 237 13.08 1.36 -1.24
N VAL A 238 13.43 1.87 -0.06
CA VAL A 238 14.55 2.80 0.10
C VAL A 238 15.86 2.02 0.08
N CYS A 239 16.75 2.36 -0.84
CA CYS A 239 18.02 1.67 -1.01
C CYS A 239 19.16 2.63 -1.38
N GLY A 240 20.40 2.15 -1.23
CA GLY A 240 21.56 2.81 -1.81
C GLY A 240 21.74 2.41 -3.27
N LYS A 241 21.82 3.37 -4.20
CA LYS A 241 22.15 3.09 -5.61
C LYS A 241 23.59 3.45 -5.91
N LYS A 242 24.22 2.70 -6.82
CA LYS A 242 25.58 3.01 -7.27
C LYS A 242 25.60 4.40 -7.92
N PHE A 243 26.60 5.21 -7.59
CA PHE A 243 26.74 6.53 -8.17
C PHE A 243 26.88 6.44 -9.69
N ASP A 244 26.05 7.22 -10.36
CA ASP A 244 26.06 7.40 -11.81
C ASP A 244 26.05 8.90 -12.10
N LYS A 245 27.09 9.37 -12.78
CA LYS A 245 27.26 10.79 -13.15
C LYS A 245 26.19 11.27 -14.13
N LYS A 246 25.54 10.37 -14.86
CA LYS A 246 24.49 10.70 -15.82
C LYS A 246 23.13 10.89 -15.17
N ASN A 247 22.94 10.41 -13.95
CA ASN A 247 21.68 10.57 -13.24
C ASN A 247 21.70 11.92 -12.48
N PRO A 248 20.86 12.90 -12.85
CA PRO A 248 20.82 14.20 -12.18
C PRO A 248 20.48 14.09 -10.68
N ASP A 249 19.68 13.09 -10.29
CA ASP A 249 19.27 12.86 -8.89
C ASP A 249 20.42 12.37 -8.00
N HIS A 250 21.48 11.87 -8.62
CA HIS A 250 22.68 11.44 -7.93
C HIS A 250 23.61 12.61 -7.60
N ILE A 251 23.45 13.80 -8.17
CA ILE A 251 24.40 14.91 -8.00
C ILE A 251 24.25 15.59 -6.62
N SER A 252 23.05 15.57 -6.05
CA SER A 252 22.69 16.28 -4.81
C SER A 252 22.53 15.37 -3.59
N GLY A 253 22.82 14.07 -3.71
CA GLY A 253 22.55 13.08 -2.67
C GLY A 253 23.64 12.92 -1.61
N PRO A 254 23.31 12.38 -0.41
CA PRO A 254 24.32 11.94 0.54
C PRO A 254 25.08 10.74 -0.05
N PHE A 255 26.37 10.94 -0.32
CA PHE A 255 27.24 9.88 -0.84
C PHE A 255 27.92 9.12 0.29
N TYR A 256 28.10 7.82 0.09
CA TYR A 256 28.96 7.02 0.95
C TYR A 256 29.73 5.99 0.13
N LYS A 257 30.86 5.54 0.67
CA LYS A 257 31.61 4.43 0.10
C LYS A 257 31.20 3.14 0.79
N ASN A 258 30.70 2.16 0.02
CA ASN A 258 30.37 0.85 0.55
C ASN A 258 31.66 0.20 1.12
N LYS A 259 31.68 -0.08 2.43
CA LYS A 259 32.86 -0.61 3.13
C LYS A 259 33.28 -2.01 2.60
N ILE A 260 32.35 -2.75 1.99
CA ILE A 260 32.56 -4.13 1.51
C ILE A 260 32.94 -4.16 0.03
N THR A 261 32.16 -3.50 -0.82
CA THR A 261 32.39 -3.50 -2.28
C THR A 261 33.38 -2.40 -2.71
N GLY A 262 33.56 -1.35 -1.91
CA GLY A 262 34.40 -0.20 -2.23
C GLY A 262 33.75 0.79 -3.20
N GLU A 263 32.52 0.53 -3.64
CA GLU A 263 31.79 1.37 -4.59
C GLU A 263 31.25 2.64 -3.93
N ILE A 264 31.18 3.73 -4.71
CA ILE A 264 30.52 4.97 -4.29
C ILE A 264 29.02 4.79 -4.52
N MET A 265 28.26 4.97 -3.47
CA MET A 265 26.81 4.82 -3.43
C MET A 265 26.17 6.16 -3.10
N VAL A 266 24.97 6.39 -3.61
CA VAL A 266 24.07 7.48 -3.26
C VAL A 266 23.00 6.89 -2.35
N ASP A 267 22.86 7.43 -1.13
CA ASP A 267 21.89 6.95 -0.15
C ASP A 267 20.50 7.57 -0.36
N LYS A 268 19.49 7.04 0.35
CA LYS A 268 18.10 7.50 0.35
C LYS A 268 17.43 7.49 -1.04
N GLN A 269 17.90 6.64 -1.94
CA GLN A 269 17.26 6.46 -3.23
C GLN A 269 16.06 5.53 -3.07
N ILE A 270 15.09 5.66 -3.97
CA ILE A 270 13.90 4.81 -3.98
C ILE A 270 13.96 3.91 -5.22
N GLN A 271 13.70 2.63 -5.00
CA GLN A 271 13.31 1.71 -6.05
C GLN A 271 11.81 1.48 -5.97
N TRP A 272 11.06 2.11 -6.88
CA TRP A 272 9.63 1.89 -7.01
C TRP A 272 9.37 0.46 -7.50
N LEU A 273 8.50 -0.25 -6.78
CA LEU A 273 8.04 -1.61 -7.10
C LEU A 273 6.67 -1.57 -7.75
N ILE A 274 5.85 -0.64 -7.27
CA ILE A 274 4.49 -0.38 -7.73
C ILE A 274 4.40 1.13 -7.93
N LYS A 275 3.86 1.55 -9.08
CA LYS A 275 3.52 2.95 -9.33
C LYS A 275 2.02 3.16 -9.20
N LYS A 276 1.62 4.35 -8.78
CA LYS A 276 0.23 4.80 -8.85
C LYS A 276 -0.28 4.70 -10.29
N GLY A 277 -1.51 4.24 -10.47
CA GLY A 277 -2.10 3.99 -11.78
C GLY A 277 -1.67 2.69 -12.45
N GLN A 278 -0.65 1.99 -11.92
CA GLN A 278 -0.20 0.72 -12.49
C GLN A 278 -1.24 -0.38 -12.30
N LEU A 279 -1.58 -1.06 -13.40
CA LEU A 279 -2.35 -2.30 -13.38
C LEU A 279 -1.45 -3.45 -12.95
N ILE A 280 -1.87 -4.18 -11.92
CA ILE A 280 -1.16 -5.31 -11.32
C ILE A 280 -2.09 -6.53 -11.20
N ASP A 281 -1.49 -7.72 -11.20
CA ASP A 281 -2.19 -8.96 -10.89
C ASP A 281 -2.01 -9.28 -9.39
N PRO A 282 -3.07 -9.25 -8.56
CA PRO A 282 -2.96 -9.49 -7.13
C PRO A 282 -2.57 -10.95 -6.81
N ASP A 283 -2.80 -11.90 -7.73
CA ASP A 283 -2.40 -13.30 -7.57
C ASP A 283 -0.90 -13.52 -7.89
N VAL A 284 -0.19 -12.49 -8.39
CA VAL A 284 1.24 -12.57 -8.74
C VAL A 284 2.09 -11.67 -7.83
N PRO A 285 2.93 -12.25 -6.94
CA PRO A 285 3.83 -11.47 -6.10
C PRO A 285 4.82 -10.63 -6.92
N ILE A 286 5.03 -9.38 -6.51
CA ILE A 286 5.99 -8.48 -7.13
C ILE A 286 7.34 -8.64 -6.43
N PHE A 287 8.36 -9.07 -7.17
CA PHE A 287 9.69 -9.34 -6.61
C PHE A 287 10.66 -8.19 -6.83
N TYR A 288 11.31 -7.77 -5.74
CA TYR A 288 12.49 -6.91 -5.77
C TYR A 288 13.74 -7.73 -5.42
N PRO A 289 14.60 -8.07 -6.39
CA PRO A 289 15.85 -8.76 -6.13
C PRO A 289 16.90 -7.79 -5.58
N PHE A 290 17.65 -8.21 -4.57
CA PHE A 290 18.77 -7.45 -4.04
C PHE A 290 19.87 -8.37 -3.50
N LEU A 291 21.10 -7.83 -3.50
CA LEU A 291 22.26 -8.53 -2.96
C LEU A 291 22.63 -7.95 -1.60
N ARG A 292 22.83 -8.82 -0.61
CA ARG A 292 23.43 -8.42 0.67
C ARG A 292 24.83 -8.98 0.79
N HIS A 293 25.79 -8.07 0.92
CA HIS A 293 27.19 -8.39 1.13
C HIS A 293 27.50 -8.44 2.63
N LEU A 294 28.23 -9.46 3.06
CA LEU A 294 28.60 -9.70 4.45
C LEU A 294 30.11 -9.92 4.54
N ASP A 295 30.73 -9.24 5.51
CA ASP A 295 32.13 -9.48 5.84
C ASP A 295 32.23 -10.72 6.75
N GLU A 296 33.11 -11.66 6.45
CA GLU A 296 33.31 -12.88 7.25
C GLU A 296 33.70 -12.58 8.71
N LYS A 297 34.25 -11.38 8.97
CA LYS A 297 34.61 -10.94 10.33
C LYS A 297 33.42 -10.45 11.14
N SER A 298 32.29 -10.17 10.50
CA SER A 298 31.03 -9.77 11.14
C SER A 298 30.36 -10.98 11.79
N LYS A 299 31.01 -11.60 12.78
CA LYS A 299 30.41 -12.64 13.64
C LYS A 299 29.45 -12.03 14.65
N ILE A 300 28.46 -11.27 14.19
CA ILE A 300 27.38 -10.77 15.04
C ILE A 300 26.18 -11.66 14.75
N ASN A 301 25.97 -12.63 15.65
CA ASN A 301 24.73 -13.36 15.72
C ASN A 301 23.74 -12.54 16.59
N PRO A 302 22.55 -12.19 16.10
CA PRO A 302 22.04 -12.49 14.78
C PRO A 302 22.12 -11.31 13.81
N LEU A 303 22.34 -11.63 12.52
CA LEU A 303 22.44 -10.64 11.46
C LEU A 303 21.07 -10.06 11.17
N ARG A 304 20.89 -8.77 11.47
CA ARG A 304 19.64 -8.04 11.21
C ARG A 304 19.65 -7.43 9.81
N TRP A 305 18.64 -7.77 9.03
CA TRP A 305 18.24 -7.10 7.79
C TRP A 305 17.10 -6.13 8.09
N MET A 306 17.11 -4.97 7.45
CA MET A 306 16.05 -3.98 7.50
C MET A 306 15.91 -3.33 6.12
N GLU A 307 14.71 -3.31 5.57
CA GLU A 307 14.34 -2.42 4.46
C GLU A 307 13.31 -1.42 4.92
N MET A 308 13.39 -0.20 4.40
CA MET A 308 12.34 0.80 4.57
C MET A 308 11.45 0.79 3.33
N ILE A 309 10.17 0.56 3.54
CA ILE A 309 9.13 0.72 2.55
C ILE A 309 8.67 2.17 2.59
N THR A 310 8.59 2.80 1.43
CA THR A 310 8.12 4.17 1.26
C THR A 310 6.87 4.21 0.39
N ILE A 311 6.02 5.18 0.65
CA ILE A 311 4.81 5.47 -0.12
C ILE A 311 4.87 6.88 -0.71
N SER A 312 4.21 7.08 -1.85
CA SER A 312 4.07 8.38 -2.54
C SER A 312 2.68 8.48 -3.18
N ASP A 313 2.10 9.67 -3.10
CA ASP A 313 0.77 10.01 -3.64
C ASP A 313 0.85 10.64 -5.04
N SER A 314 2.04 11.09 -5.42
CA SER A 314 2.35 11.69 -6.72
C SER A 314 2.15 10.71 -7.88
N ASP A 315 1.63 11.24 -8.98
CA ASP A 315 1.50 10.52 -10.25
C ASP A 315 2.88 10.24 -10.87
N CYS A 316 3.83 11.17 -10.64
CA CYS A 316 5.24 11.02 -10.96
C CYS A 316 6.03 10.88 -9.65
N PRO A 317 6.16 9.67 -9.08
CA PRO A 317 6.75 9.50 -7.77
C PRO A 317 8.26 9.81 -7.82
N PRO A 318 8.79 10.65 -6.91
CA PRO A 318 10.16 11.12 -6.95
C PRO A 318 11.15 9.97 -6.68
N SER A 319 12.42 10.15 -7.05
CA SER A 319 13.44 9.11 -6.91
C SER A 319 14.11 9.03 -5.53
N ARG A 320 13.77 9.94 -4.61
CA ARG A 320 14.45 10.11 -3.32
C ARG A 320 13.49 10.23 -2.14
N LEU A 321 13.90 9.69 -1.00
CA LEU A 321 13.11 9.69 0.24
C LEU A 321 13.00 11.07 0.88
N ASP A 322 13.97 11.96 0.67
CA ASP A 322 13.95 13.32 1.24
C ASP A 322 12.96 14.27 0.55
N HIS A 323 12.30 13.82 -0.53
CA HIS A 323 11.24 14.56 -1.16
C HIS A 323 9.99 14.61 -0.26
N ALA A 324 9.31 15.76 -0.22
CA ALA A 324 8.17 15.99 0.68
C ALA A 324 6.96 15.05 0.45
N ASP A 325 6.82 14.54 -0.78
CA ASP A 325 5.77 13.58 -1.14
C ASP A 325 6.07 12.14 -0.65
N CYS A 326 7.31 11.83 -0.32
CA CYS A 326 7.70 10.51 0.14
C CYS A 326 7.52 10.37 1.64
N LYS A 327 6.86 9.29 2.06
CA LYS A 327 6.71 8.95 3.49
C LYS A 327 7.19 7.52 3.73
N VAL A 328 7.97 7.32 4.79
CA VAL A 328 8.31 5.98 5.25
C VAL A 328 7.02 5.33 5.76
N LEU A 329 6.57 4.31 5.06
CA LEU A 329 5.36 3.58 5.37
C LEU A 329 5.64 2.53 6.44
N SER A 330 6.70 1.74 6.23
CA SER A 330 7.02 0.62 7.12
C SER A 330 8.50 0.26 7.11
N LYS A 331 8.96 -0.40 8.16
CA LYS A 331 10.26 -1.08 8.21
C LYS A 331 10.04 -2.58 8.24
N VAL A 332 10.60 -3.28 7.26
CA VAL A 332 10.59 -4.74 7.20
C VAL A 332 11.91 -5.22 7.74
N THR A 333 11.90 -5.93 8.87
CA THR A 333 13.12 -6.42 9.54
C THR A 333 13.16 -7.93 9.61
N SER A 334 14.34 -8.50 9.37
CA SER A 334 14.60 -9.95 9.44
C SER A 334 15.89 -10.25 10.14
N THR A 335 15.98 -11.47 10.62
CA THR A 335 17.09 -11.97 11.42
C THR A 335 17.51 -13.30 10.80
N PHE A 336 18.73 -13.38 10.30
CA PHE A 336 19.27 -14.61 9.72
C PHE A 336 20.01 -15.42 10.77
N THR A 337 19.81 -16.74 10.76
CA THR A 337 20.54 -17.68 11.60
C THR A 337 21.94 -17.95 11.03
N LEU A 338 22.80 -18.59 11.82
CA LEU A 338 24.12 -19.03 11.36
C LEU A 338 24.03 -20.03 10.19
N MET A 339 23.03 -20.92 10.20
CA MET A 339 22.81 -21.89 9.12
C MET A 339 22.45 -21.20 7.80
N ASP A 340 21.67 -20.12 7.85
CA ASP A 340 21.33 -19.34 6.65
C ASP A 340 22.58 -18.70 6.06
N ILE A 341 23.42 -18.12 6.92
CA ILE A 341 24.64 -17.43 6.51
C ILE A 341 25.64 -18.40 5.88
N ASP A 342 25.70 -19.65 6.32
CA ASP A 342 26.55 -20.71 5.74
C ASP A 342 26.14 -21.13 4.32
N ASN A 343 24.88 -20.89 3.94
CA ASN A 343 24.37 -21.18 2.60
C ASN A 343 24.52 -20.03 1.60
N PHE A 344 25.15 -18.91 2.00
CA PHE A 344 25.36 -17.77 1.11
C PHE A 344 26.58 -17.93 0.20
N ASP A 345 26.51 -17.33 -0.99
CA ASP A 345 27.58 -17.39 -1.98
C ASP A 345 28.86 -16.74 -1.46
N ILE A 346 30.00 -17.38 -1.68
CA ILE A 346 31.29 -16.83 -1.26
C ILE A 346 31.97 -16.18 -2.47
N LYS A 347 32.20 -14.86 -2.41
CA LYS A 347 32.92 -14.08 -3.42
C LYS A 347 34.23 -13.51 -2.86
N LYS A 348 35.20 -13.23 -3.74
CA LYS A 348 36.41 -12.50 -3.34
C LYS A 348 36.06 -11.04 -3.05
N LYS A 349 36.56 -10.49 -1.95
CA LYS A 349 36.39 -9.07 -1.62
C LYS A 349 37.06 -8.21 -2.68
N TRP A 350 36.40 -7.14 -3.11
CA TRP A 350 36.98 -6.23 -4.09
C TRP A 350 38.23 -5.54 -3.53
N ARG A 351 39.28 -5.51 -4.32
CA ARG A 351 40.54 -4.77 -4.08
C ARG A 351 40.99 -4.15 -5.42
N PRO A 352 41.72 -3.02 -5.38
CA PRO A 352 42.35 -2.47 -6.58
C PRO A 352 43.24 -3.50 -7.27
N TRP A 353 43.41 -3.37 -8.59
CA TRP A 353 44.11 -4.34 -9.46
C TRP A 353 45.55 -4.70 -9.01
N TYR A 354 46.21 -3.82 -8.25
CA TYR A 354 47.54 -4.03 -7.70
C TYR A 354 47.57 -4.76 -6.33
N LYS A 355 46.42 -5.15 -5.77
CA LYS A 355 46.35 -5.90 -4.50
C LYS A 355 45.66 -7.25 -4.69
N ILE A 356 46.35 -8.34 -4.34
CA ILE A 356 45.76 -9.68 -4.31
C ILE A 356 44.78 -9.76 -3.14
N SER A 357 43.51 -10.00 -3.43
CA SER A 357 42.49 -10.22 -2.39
C SER A 357 42.52 -11.66 -1.90
N LYS A 358 42.94 -11.85 -0.64
CA LYS A 358 42.76 -13.12 0.10
C LYS A 358 41.48 -13.15 0.94
N GLU A 359 40.82 -12.00 1.10
CA GLU A 359 39.58 -11.87 1.89
C GLU A 359 38.37 -12.31 1.07
N LYS A 360 37.49 -13.08 1.70
CA LYS A 360 36.23 -13.54 1.15
C LYS A 360 35.07 -12.75 1.76
N ILE A 361 34.02 -12.57 1.00
CA ILE A 361 32.75 -11.98 1.42
C ILE A 361 31.65 -12.99 1.13
N ARG A 362 30.67 -13.07 2.02
CA ARG A 362 29.45 -13.82 1.77
C ARG A 362 28.42 -12.91 1.13
N VAL A 363 27.68 -13.43 0.14
CA VAL A 363 26.70 -12.68 -0.63
C VAL A 363 25.39 -13.46 -0.61
N ALA A 364 24.37 -12.91 0.04
CA ALA A 364 23.04 -13.45 0.01
C ALA A 364 22.29 -12.91 -1.21
N ASN A 365 21.71 -13.82 -2.00
CA ASN A 365 20.78 -13.47 -3.07
C ASN A 365 19.36 -13.52 -2.52
N LEU A 366 18.79 -12.34 -2.28
CA LEU A 366 17.52 -12.18 -1.62
C LEU A 366 16.51 -11.57 -2.60
N LYS A 367 15.24 -11.88 -2.37
CA LYS A 367 14.14 -11.16 -3.01
C LYS A 367 13.17 -10.71 -1.94
N LEU A 368 12.74 -9.45 -2.01
CA LEU A 368 11.58 -8.99 -1.28
C LEU A 368 10.37 -9.21 -2.19
N ALA A 369 9.42 -10.03 -1.76
CA ALA A 369 8.14 -10.19 -2.46
C ALA A 369 7.10 -9.29 -1.80
N VAL A 370 6.42 -8.49 -2.62
CA VAL A 370 5.23 -7.73 -2.23
C VAL A 370 4.01 -8.54 -2.65
N VAL A 371 3.22 -8.95 -1.67
CA VAL A 371 1.99 -9.73 -1.86
C VAL A 371 0.81 -8.83 -1.52
N ILE A 372 -0.14 -8.74 -2.43
CA ILE A 372 -1.21 -7.75 -2.38
C ILE A 372 -2.52 -8.48 -2.15
N TYR A 373 -3.12 -8.22 -0.99
CA TYR A 373 -4.44 -8.70 -0.60
C TYR A 373 -5.48 -7.60 -0.82
N PRO A 374 -6.79 -7.91 -0.74
CA PRO A 374 -7.85 -6.92 -0.93
C PRO A 374 -7.60 -5.58 -0.20
N SER A 375 -7.34 -5.67 1.10
CA SER A 375 -7.13 -4.51 1.96
C SER A 375 -5.82 -4.59 2.77
N ASP A 376 -4.85 -5.38 2.32
CA ASP A 376 -3.55 -5.54 2.98
C ASP A 376 -2.42 -5.67 1.96
N ILE A 377 -1.21 -5.25 2.34
CA ILE A 377 0.02 -5.46 1.57
C ILE A 377 1.04 -6.10 2.50
N GLN A 378 1.46 -7.30 2.13
CA GLN A 378 2.44 -8.06 2.89
C GLN A 378 3.79 -8.08 2.19
N PHE A 379 4.84 -8.07 3.01
CA PHE A 379 6.21 -8.16 2.56
C PHE A 379 6.80 -9.48 3.02
N GLN A 380 7.29 -10.28 2.09
CA GLN A 380 7.90 -11.58 2.37
C GLN A 380 9.35 -11.56 1.91
N LEU A 381 10.23 -12.10 2.74
CA LEU A 381 11.61 -12.31 2.35
C LEU A 381 11.77 -13.68 1.70
N TRP A 382 12.43 -13.74 0.55
CA TRP A 382 12.71 -14.96 -0.17
C TRP A 382 14.22 -15.16 -0.30
N LEU A 383 14.69 -16.34 0.09
CA LEU A 383 16.09 -16.75 0.03
C LEU A 383 16.20 -17.97 -0.87
N ASN A 384 17.08 -17.92 -1.88
CA ASN A 384 17.34 -19.05 -2.80
C ASN A 384 16.06 -19.66 -3.43
N GLY A 385 15.04 -18.83 -3.68
CA GLY A 385 13.79 -19.27 -4.31
C GLY A 385 12.75 -19.88 -3.36
N GLN A 386 13.00 -19.87 -2.04
CA GLN A 386 12.03 -20.26 -1.03
C GLN A 386 11.66 -19.07 -0.15
N GLN A 387 10.39 -19.00 0.26
CA GLN A 387 9.95 -18.03 1.25
C GLN A 387 10.66 -18.33 2.59
N TYR A 388 11.28 -17.30 3.16
CA TYR A 388 11.94 -17.39 4.45
C TYR A 388 10.89 -17.22 5.55
N MET A 389 10.62 -18.30 6.29
CA MET A 389 9.42 -18.49 7.12
C MET A 389 9.69 -18.45 8.64
N ASP A 390 10.81 -17.88 9.10
CA ASP A 390 11.05 -17.80 10.55
C ASP A 390 9.98 -16.89 11.20
N PRO A 391 9.17 -17.40 12.17
CA PRO A 391 8.05 -16.69 12.79
C PRO A 391 8.40 -15.35 13.43
N ASN A 392 9.68 -15.11 13.76
CA ASN A 392 10.17 -13.88 14.38
C ASN A 392 10.98 -13.01 13.40
N SER A 393 11.06 -13.40 12.13
CA SER A 393 12.01 -12.87 11.15
C SER A 393 11.41 -11.90 10.16
N THR A 394 10.14 -11.53 10.24
CA THR A 394 9.62 -10.43 9.44
C THR A 394 8.70 -9.60 10.30
N LYS A 395 9.28 -8.62 11.00
CA LYS A 395 8.51 -7.62 11.72
C LYS A 395 8.33 -6.42 10.80
N VAL A 396 7.06 -6.13 10.49
CA VAL A 396 6.62 -4.95 9.76
C VAL A 396 6.25 -3.90 10.80
N GLU A 397 7.09 -2.88 10.97
CA GLU A 397 6.82 -1.75 11.87
C GLU A 397 6.33 -0.56 11.06
N TRP A 398 5.04 -0.26 11.16
CA TRP A 398 4.43 0.93 10.57
C TRP A 398 4.92 2.17 11.32
N ASN A 399 5.46 3.17 10.61
CA ASN A 399 5.99 4.38 11.24
C ASN A 399 5.05 5.57 10.98
N GLU A 400 4.74 6.33 12.03
CA GLU A 400 4.12 7.64 11.90
C GLU A 400 5.19 8.68 11.48
N GLY A 401 5.28 8.99 10.18
CA GLY A 401 5.60 10.32 9.64
C GLY A 401 6.84 11.11 10.09
N VAL A 402 7.75 10.60 10.94
CA VAL A 402 8.93 11.36 11.40
C VAL A 402 10.20 10.53 11.24
N VAL A 403 11.12 11.06 10.44
CA VAL A 403 12.46 10.51 10.24
C VAL A 403 13.33 10.89 11.44
N THR A 404 13.49 9.99 12.39
CA THR A 404 14.68 9.99 13.26
C THR A 404 15.72 9.04 12.65
N ASN A 405 17.01 9.39 12.82
CA ASN A 405 18.14 8.69 12.20
C ASN A 405 18.08 7.16 12.49
N PRO A 406 17.83 6.30 11.47
CA PRO A 406 17.41 4.91 11.70
C PRO A 406 18.56 3.91 11.73
N TRP A 407 19.81 4.35 11.56
CA TRP A 407 20.97 3.48 11.62
C TRP A 407 21.33 3.22 13.09
N PRO A 408 21.69 1.98 13.49
CA PRO A 408 22.22 1.76 14.82
C PRO A 408 23.44 2.68 14.99
N GLU A 409 23.41 3.54 16.00
CA GLU A 409 24.64 4.15 16.51
C GLU A 409 25.60 2.99 16.77
N GLU A 410 26.75 2.99 16.10
CA GLU A 410 27.84 2.07 16.43
C GLU A 410 28.16 2.35 17.90
N THR A 411 27.68 1.49 18.82
CA THR A 411 28.04 1.57 20.24
C THR A 411 29.57 1.64 20.31
N PRO A 412 30.16 2.70 20.89
CA PRO A 412 31.60 2.81 20.97
C PRO A 412 32.13 1.59 21.72
N ILE A 413 33.02 0.84 21.07
CA ILE A 413 33.76 -0.23 21.72
C ILE A 413 34.66 0.44 22.76
N ASN A 414 34.25 0.39 24.03
CA ASN A 414 35.14 0.65 25.16
C ASN A 414 36.22 -0.43 25.17
N SER A 415 37.26 -0.20 24.38
CA SER A 415 38.51 -0.95 24.44
C SER A 415 39.33 -0.38 25.58
N ARG A 416 39.19 -0.98 26.77
CA ARG A 416 40.26 -1.14 27.77
C ARG A 416 39.71 -1.88 28.97
N ASN A 417 39.96 -3.19 29.01
CA ASN A 417 40.22 -3.91 30.25
C ASN A 417 41.08 -5.15 29.97
N GLY A 418 42.14 -5.29 30.78
CA GLY A 418 43.16 -6.35 30.74
C GLY A 418 44.46 -5.85 30.11
N SER A 419 45.63 -5.82 30.77
CA SER A 419 46.08 -6.53 31.96
C SER A 419 47.38 -5.90 32.52
N LEU A 420 47.44 -5.80 33.86
CA LEU A 420 48.57 -5.93 34.79
C LEU A 420 50.02 -5.69 34.30
N ALA A 421 50.76 -4.80 34.98
CA ALA A 421 51.82 -5.17 35.95
C ALA A 421 52.71 -3.97 36.38
N ALA A 422 52.88 -3.86 37.70
CA ALA A 422 54.12 -3.57 38.42
C ALA A 422 54.73 -2.15 38.49
N ILE A 423 54.86 -1.68 39.75
CA ILE A 423 55.98 -0.93 40.37
C ILE A 423 56.10 0.57 40.03
N SER A 424 55.76 1.43 41.00
CA SER A 424 56.75 2.06 41.89
C SER A 424 56.08 3.02 42.88
N GLU A 425 56.44 2.88 44.15
CA GLU A 425 56.24 3.83 45.23
C GLU A 425 56.69 5.25 44.83
N HIS A 426 55.90 6.28 45.17
CA HIS A 426 56.29 7.29 46.16
C HIS A 426 55.32 8.47 46.20
N ARG A 427 54.77 8.68 47.41
CA ARG A 427 54.68 9.92 48.20
C ARG A 427 54.23 11.26 47.59
N ASP A 428 53.45 11.91 48.46
CA ASP A 428 53.30 13.37 48.66
C ASP A 428 52.41 14.07 47.61
N ARG A 429 51.58 15.07 47.92
CA ARG A 429 50.99 15.69 49.13
C ARG A 429 50.09 16.79 48.55
N PHE A 430 48.99 17.09 49.24
CA PHE A 430 48.32 18.41 49.32
C PHE A 430 48.13 19.29 48.08
N GLY A 431 46.87 19.66 47.86
CA GLY A 431 46.43 20.76 47.00
C GLY A 431 44.94 20.69 46.79
#